data_AF-A0A963CRX1-F1
#
_entry.id   AF-A0A963CRX1-F1
#
_cell.length_a   1.000
_cell.length_b   1.000
_cell.length_c   1.000
_cell.angle_alpha   90.00
_cell.angle_beta   90.00
_cell.angle_gamma   90.00
#
_symmetry.space_group_name_H-M   'P 1'
#
loop_
_entity.id
_entity.type
_entity.pdbx_description
1 polymer ?
#
loop_
_entity_poly.entity_id
_entity_poly.type
_entity_poly.pdbx_seq_one_letter_code
_entity_poly.pdbx_strand_id
1 'polypeptide(L)'
;HAMTSWLQHARLPKEFVLGDECELRDLAEEGSVVRCRRQDLAGKEIAGHLKAGKEVVQVSLEWQARIGFVLTAELGVKRLRFLDLIQEAAAESEAADPATRFDVDFALMSLELGRFVSSLIKLFGGVAKA
;
A
#
# COMPACT_ATOMS: atom_id res chain seq x y z
N HIS A 1 -2.29 -12.89 -11.05
CA HIS A 1 -1.63 -12.14 -9.97
C HIS A 1 -2.57 -11.08 -9.38
N ALA A 2 -2.73 -10.98 -8.05
CA ALA A 2 -3.75 -10.11 -7.42
C ALA A 2 -3.55 -8.62 -7.75
N MET A 3 -2.31 -8.12 -7.67
CA MET A 3 -1.99 -6.71 -7.92
C MET A 3 -2.24 -6.30 -9.37
N THR A 4 -1.94 -7.19 -10.32
CA THR A 4 -2.24 -6.97 -11.74
C THR A 4 -3.75 -6.80 -11.96
N SER A 5 -4.56 -7.62 -11.29
CA SER A 5 -6.02 -7.53 -11.36
C SER A 5 -6.54 -6.20 -10.77
N TRP A 6 -5.93 -5.70 -9.69
CA TRP A 6 -6.32 -4.41 -9.11
C TRP A 6 -6.15 -3.26 -10.09
N LEU A 7 -5.03 -3.19 -10.82
CA LEU A 7 -4.78 -2.16 -11.83
C LEU A 7 -5.61 -2.37 -13.10
N GLN A 8 -5.85 -3.62 -13.53
CA GLN A 8 -6.62 -3.92 -14.74
C GLN A 8 -8.13 -3.67 -14.58
N HIS A 9 -8.68 -3.93 -13.39
CA HIS A 9 -10.12 -3.98 -13.18
C HIS A 9 -10.63 -3.02 -12.10
N ALA A 10 -9.75 -2.22 -11.50
CA ALA A 10 -10.07 -1.36 -10.37
C ALA A 10 -10.79 -2.11 -9.22
N ARG A 11 -10.39 -3.37 -8.98
CA ARG A 11 -11.02 -4.28 -8.00
C ARG A 11 -10.31 -4.26 -6.66
N LEU A 12 -10.21 -3.08 -6.05
CA LEU A 12 -9.80 -2.96 -4.65
C LEU A 12 -11.03 -2.84 -3.74
N PRO A 13 -11.01 -3.43 -2.53
CA PRO A 13 -11.99 -3.12 -1.50
C PRO A 13 -11.99 -1.61 -1.21
N LYS A 14 -13.14 -1.07 -0.76
CA LYS A 14 -13.34 0.38 -0.53
C LYS A 14 -12.32 1.02 0.43
N GLU A 15 -11.73 0.21 1.29
CA GLU A 15 -10.72 0.64 2.27
C GLU A 15 -9.32 0.81 1.67
N PHE A 16 -9.07 0.33 0.44
CA PHE A 16 -7.80 0.49 -0.26
C PHE A 16 -7.99 1.32 -1.54
N VAL A 17 -7.07 2.26 -1.75
CA VAL A 17 -7.03 3.11 -2.94
C VAL A 17 -5.67 2.97 -3.60
N LEU A 18 -5.62 3.04 -4.94
CA LEU A 18 -4.36 3.11 -5.67
C LEU A 18 -3.66 4.42 -5.36
N GLY A 19 -2.36 4.35 -5.07
CA GLY A 19 -1.49 5.51 -5.11
C GLY A 19 -1.07 5.82 -6.55
N ASP A 20 0.13 6.36 -6.69
CA ASP A 20 0.66 6.92 -7.94
C ASP A 20 1.97 6.26 -8.43
N GLU A 21 2.34 5.10 -7.88
CA GLU A 21 3.57 4.38 -8.21
C GLU A 21 3.35 2.88 -8.38
N CYS A 22 3.95 2.30 -9.41
CA CYS A 22 4.02 0.86 -9.60
C CYS A 22 5.32 0.44 -10.27
N GLU A 23 5.70 -0.82 -10.06
CA GLU A 23 6.72 -1.50 -10.86
C GLU A 23 6.08 -2.65 -11.61
N LEU A 24 6.30 -2.69 -12.93
CA LEU A 24 5.80 -3.70 -13.84
C LEU A 24 7.00 -4.49 -14.39
N ARG A 25 6.87 -5.81 -14.50
CA ARG A 25 7.91 -6.68 -15.06
C ARG A 25 7.34 -7.65 -16.07
N ASP A 26 8.16 -8.00 -17.04
CA ASP A 26 7.98 -9.23 -17.81
C ASP A 26 8.45 -10.43 -16.97
N LEU A 27 7.76 -11.56 -17.09
CA LEU A 27 8.05 -12.79 -16.31
C LEU A 27 9.14 -13.66 -16.95
N ALA A 28 9.65 -13.31 -18.14
CA ALA A 28 10.80 -13.98 -18.75
C ALA A 28 12.11 -13.73 -17.98
N GLU A 29 13.09 -14.65 -18.09
CA GLU A 29 14.36 -14.61 -17.32
C GLU A 29 15.20 -13.33 -17.54
N GLU A 30 15.05 -12.65 -18.68
CA GLU A 30 15.62 -11.31 -18.96
C GLU A 30 14.51 -10.26 -19.16
N GLY A 31 13.49 -10.34 -18.31
CA GLY A 31 12.29 -9.55 -18.42
C GLY A 31 12.52 -8.05 -18.25
N SER A 32 11.97 -7.26 -19.18
CA SER A 32 11.96 -5.79 -19.07
C SER A 32 11.27 -5.29 -17.80
N VAL A 33 11.80 -4.22 -17.20
CA VAL A 33 11.25 -3.56 -16.01
C VAL A 33 10.78 -2.15 -16.37
N VAL A 34 9.56 -1.81 -15.97
CA VAL A 34 9.00 -0.45 -16.08
C VAL A 34 8.68 0.06 -14.68
N ARG A 35 9.18 1.24 -14.33
CA ARG A 35 8.89 1.92 -13.06
C ARG A 35 8.15 3.21 -13.32
N CYS A 36 6.96 3.33 -12.77
CA CYS A 36 6.11 4.50 -12.91
C CYS A 36 6.00 5.21 -11.56
N ARG A 37 6.10 6.53 -11.56
CA ARG A 37 5.92 7.38 -10.37
C ARG A 37 5.14 8.63 -10.74
N ARG A 38 4.30 9.11 -9.82
CA ARG A 38 3.40 10.25 -10.04
C ARG A 38 2.55 10.04 -11.30
N GLN A 39 2.00 8.84 -11.46
CA GLN A 39 1.15 8.47 -12.58
C GLN A 39 -0.21 8.01 -12.08
N ASP A 40 -1.25 8.25 -12.87
CA ASP A 40 -2.54 7.61 -12.65
C ASP A 40 -2.42 6.11 -12.96
N LEU A 41 -2.49 5.29 -11.91
CA LEU A 41 -2.36 3.84 -12.05
C LEU A 41 -3.57 3.17 -12.70
N ALA A 42 -4.71 3.87 -12.80
CA ALA A 42 -5.87 3.46 -13.58
C ALA A 42 -5.83 4.00 -15.03
N GLY A 43 -4.78 4.75 -15.39
CA GLY A 43 -4.60 5.39 -16.68
C GLY A 43 -4.31 4.42 -17.84
N LYS A 44 -4.40 4.95 -19.06
CA LYS A 44 -4.25 4.16 -20.30
C LYS A 44 -2.81 3.69 -20.51
N GLU A 45 -1.84 4.45 -20.02
CA GLU A 45 -0.40 4.18 -20.08
C GLU A 45 -0.10 2.87 -19.35
N ILE A 46 -0.58 2.75 -18.11
CA ILE A 46 -0.44 1.54 -17.31
C ILE A 46 -1.21 0.39 -17.94
N ALA A 47 -2.45 0.62 -18.36
CA ALA A 47 -3.24 -0.41 -19.06
C ALA A 47 -2.55 -0.94 -20.32
N GLY A 48 -1.81 -0.10 -21.06
CA GLY A 48 -1.03 -0.49 -22.22
C GLY A 48 0.10 -1.47 -21.88
N HIS A 49 0.86 -1.20 -20.82
CA HIS A 49 1.89 -2.12 -20.35
C HIS A 49 1.32 -3.45 -19.88
N LEU A 50 0.18 -3.44 -19.19
CA LEU A 50 -0.49 -4.66 -18.73
C LEU A 50 -1.03 -5.49 -19.90
N LYS A 51 -1.56 -4.85 -20.95
CA LYS A 51 -1.98 -5.52 -22.21
C LYS A 51 -0.80 -6.13 -22.97
N ALA A 52 0.40 -5.55 -22.83
CA ALA A 52 1.63 -6.07 -23.40
C ALA A 52 2.23 -7.25 -22.58
N GLY A 53 1.49 -7.79 -21.61
CA GLY A 53 1.90 -8.98 -20.85
C GLY A 53 2.74 -8.70 -19.60
N LYS A 54 2.94 -7.43 -19.21
CA LYS A 54 3.66 -7.12 -17.98
C LYS A 54 2.78 -7.37 -16.75
N GLU A 55 3.40 -7.86 -15.68
CA GLU A 55 2.76 -8.05 -14.39
C GLU A 55 3.20 -7.00 -13.38
N VAL A 56 2.31 -6.63 -12.47
CA VAL A 56 2.59 -5.70 -11.38
C VAL A 56 3.35 -6.46 -10.29
N VAL A 57 4.57 -6.01 -9.97
CA VAL A 57 5.39 -6.58 -8.88
C VAL A 57 5.49 -5.66 -7.67
N GLN A 58 5.21 -4.36 -7.86
CA GLN A 58 5.04 -3.41 -6.77
C GLN A 58 3.93 -2.42 -7.10
N VAL A 59 3.15 -2.00 -6.10
CA VAL A 59 2.08 -1.01 -6.24
C VAL A 59 2.00 -0.16 -4.97
N SER A 60 1.89 1.16 -5.12
CA SER A 60 1.56 2.04 -4.01
C SER A 60 0.07 2.04 -3.75
N LEU A 61 -0.28 1.99 -2.46
CA LEU A 61 -1.64 1.92 -1.98
C LEU A 61 -1.81 2.85 -0.78
N GLU A 62 -3.04 3.28 -0.58
CA GLU A 62 -3.48 3.96 0.63
C GLU A 62 -4.58 3.15 1.30
N TRP A 63 -4.48 2.98 2.61
CA TRP A 63 -5.49 2.32 3.43
C TRP A 63 -6.24 3.36 4.25
N GLN A 64 -7.54 3.49 3.97
CA GLN A 64 -8.52 4.36 4.66
C GLN A 64 -8.09 5.83 4.83
N ALA A 65 -7.24 6.36 3.93
CA ALA A 65 -6.59 7.67 4.09
C ALA A 65 -5.81 7.84 5.41
N ARG A 66 -5.38 6.72 6.02
CA ARG A 66 -4.63 6.65 7.28
C ARG A 66 -3.19 6.23 7.08
N ILE A 67 -2.94 5.26 6.19
CA ILE A 67 -1.60 4.73 5.92
C ILE A 67 -1.36 4.67 4.42
N GLY A 68 -0.29 5.31 3.95
CA GLY A 68 0.26 5.13 2.61
C GLY A 68 1.42 4.13 2.63
N PHE A 69 1.52 3.25 1.64
CA PHE A 69 2.58 2.25 1.57
C PHE A 69 2.80 1.76 0.13
N VAL A 70 3.87 1.00 -0.08
CA VAL A 70 4.13 0.23 -1.31
C VAL A 70 4.15 -1.24 -0.97
N LEU A 71 3.28 -2.00 -1.62
CA LEU A 71 3.20 -3.44 -1.50
C LEU A 71 4.04 -4.11 -2.59
N THR A 72 4.81 -5.13 -2.23
CA THR A 72 5.56 -5.96 -3.19
C THR A 72 4.92 -7.33 -3.37
N ALA A 73 5.21 -8.01 -4.49
CA ALA A 73 4.72 -9.35 -4.80
C ALA A 73 5.00 -10.39 -3.70
N GLU A 74 6.09 -10.21 -2.94
CA GLU A 74 6.47 -11.03 -1.79
C GLU A 74 5.75 -10.63 -0.49
N LEU A 75 4.68 -9.83 -0.59
CA LEU A 75 3.92 -9.26 0.52
C LEU A 75 4.73 -8.33 1.42
N GLY A 76 5.84 -7.78 0.92
CA GLY A 76 6.62 -6.78 1.62
C GLY A 76 5.90 -5.43 1.66
N VAL A 77 5.81 -4.82 2.84
CA VAL A 77 5.30 -3.46 3.03
C VAL A 77 6.47 -2.49 3.12
N LYS A 78 6.62 -1.62 2.11
CA LYS A 78 7.71 -0.65 2.00
C LYS A 78 7.18 0.77 2.06
N ARG A 79 8.03 1.72 2.47
CA ARG A 79 7.73 3.16 2.52
C ARG A 79 6.39 3.46 3.23
N LEU A 80 6.17 2.76 4.34
CA LEU A 80 5.02 2.99 5.19
C LEU A 80 5.07 4.43 5.73
N ARG A 81 3.97 5.16 5.57
CA ARG A 81 3.79 6.52 6.08
C ARG A 81 2.40 6.64 6.70
N PHE A 82 2.33 7.30 7.84
CA PHE A 82 1.07 7.75 8.42
C PHE A 82 0.61 9.02 7.69
N LEU A 83 -0.64 9.02 7.24
CA LEU A 83 -1.26 10.14 6.53
C LEU A 83 -1.88 11.13 7.52
N ASP A 84 -2.39 12.24 6.99
CA ASP A 84 -2.81 13.42 7.76
C ASP A 84 -3.76 13.07 8.92
N LEU A 85 -4.74 12.19 8.70
CA LEU A 85 -5.68 11.75 9.74
C LEU A 85 -5.01 11.20 11.00
N ILE A 86 -3.87 10.53 10.86
CA ILE A 86 -3.13 9.96 12.00
C ILE A 86 -2.17 10.98 12.60
N GLN A 87 -1.57 11.83 11.75
CA GLN A 87 -0.68 12.89 12.22
C GLN A 87 -1.43 13.93 13.04
N GLU A 88 -2.64 14.30 12.62
CA GLU A 88 -3.55 15.18 13.36
C GLU A 88 -3.93 14.56 14.71
N ALA A 89 -4.34 13.29 14.74
CA ALA A 89 -4.66 12.59 15.98
C ALA A 89 -3.47 12.51 16.96
N ALA A 90 -2.24 12.35 16.44
CA ALA A 90 -1.03 12.39 17.26
C ALA A 90 -0.74 13.80 17.82
N ALA A 91 -1.12 14.84 17.09
CA ALA A 91 -0.90 16.24 17.47
C ALA A 91 -1.90 16.75 18.50
N GLU A 92 -3.11 16.18 18.58
CA GLU A 92 -4.14 16.53 19.56
C GLU A 92 -3.77 16.16 20.99
N SER A 93 -2.82 15.24 21.20
CA SER A 93 -2.41 14.85 22.54
C SER A 93 -1.49 15.88 23.18
N GLU A 94 -1.90 16.39 24.34
CA GLU A 94 -1.01 17.15 25.22
C GLU A 94 0.01 16.19 25.88
N ALA A 95 1.26 16.25 25.45
CA ALA A 95 2.36 15.52 26.07
C ALA A 95 3.19 16.47 26.95
N ALA A 96 3.36 16.12 28.22
CA ALA A 96 4.09 16.94 29.19
C ALA A 96 5.60 16.92 28.98
N ASP A 97 6.13 15.82 28.44
CA ASP A 97 7.56 15.59 28.21
C ASP A 97 7.80 14.67 26.99
N PRO A 98 9.06 14.55 26.51
CA PRO A 98 9.38 13.70 25.36
C PRO A 98 9.09 12.20 25.55
N ALA A 99 9.15 11.68 26.77
CA ALA A 99 8.86 10.26 27.04
C ALA A 99 7.36 9.99 26.90
N THR A 100 6.54 10.86 27.48
CA THR A 100 5.08 10.83 27.35
C THR A 100 4.67 10.97 25.89
N ARG A 101 5.34 11.84 25.12
CA ARG A 101 5.09 11.98 23.67
C ARG A 101 5.34 10.68 22.92
N PHE A 102 6.46 10.02 23.21
CA PHE A 102 6.79 8.74 22.60
C PHE A 102 5.74 7.67 22.92
N ASP A 103 5.30 7.57 24.17
CA ASP A 103 4.28 6.61 24.60
C ASP A 103 2.95 6.81 23.85
N VAL A 104 2.53 8.06 23.68
CA VAL A 104 1.34 8.41 22.89
C VAL A 104 1.51 8.01 21.42
N ASP A 105 2.60 8.44 20.79
CA ASP A 105 2.85 8.16 19.37
C ASP A 105 2.95 6.64 19.12
N PHE A 106 3.59 5.90 20.02
CA PHE A 106 3.73 4.45 19.96
C PHE A 106 2.39 3.73 20.15
N ALA A 107 1.56 4.17 21.10
CA ALA A 107 0.23 3.62 21.32
C ALA A 107 -0.67 3.82 20.10
N LEU A 108 -0.66 5.01 19.51
CA LEU A 108 -1.42 5.31 18.29
C LEU A 108 -0.90 4.49 17.09
N MET A 109 0.43 4.47 16.89
CA MET A 109 1.07 3.69 15.84
C MET A 109 0.70 2.20 15.91
N SER A 110 0.84 1.58 17.09
CA SER A 110 0.58 0.16 17.27
C SER A 110 -0.89 -0.21 17.03
N LEU A 111 -1.82 0.65 17.45
CA LEU A 111 -3.25 0.50 17.19
C LEU A 111 -3.58 0.53 15.70
N GLU A 112 -3.05 1.52 14.98
CA GLU A 112 -3.31 1.68 13.55
C GLU A 112 -2.65 0.56 12.73
N LEU A 113 -1.42 0.17 13.06
CA LEU A 113 -0.76 -0.96 12.42
C LEU A 113 -1.51 -2.28 12.63
N GLY A 114 -2.04 -2.52 13.83
CA GLY A 114 -2.85 -3.73 14.09
C GLY A 114 -4.09 -3.82 13.19
N ARG A 115 -4.80 -2.70 13.03
CA ARG A 115 -5.96 -2.59 12.13
C ARG A 115 -5.57 -2.75 10.66
N PHE A 116 -4.49 -2.10 10.25
CA PHE A 116 -3.95 -2.17 8.90
C PHE A 116 -3.54 -3.59 8.52
N VAL A 117 -2.74 -4.27 9.35
CA VAL A 117 -2.29 -5.64 9.11
C VAL A 117 -3.49 -6.59 9.01
N SER A 118 -4.49 -6.44 9.89
CA SER A 118 -5.73 -7.23 9.80
C SER A 118 -6.45 -7.03 8.46
N SER A 119 -6.54 -5.78 7.99
CA SER A 119 -7.19 -5.44 6.72
C SER A 119 -6.38 -5.96 5.52
N LEU A 120 -5.04 -5.86 5.58
CA LEU A 120 -4.14 -6.38 4.56
C LEU A 120 -4.24 -7.91 4.43
N ILE A 121 -4.32 -8.63 5.55
CA ILE A 121 -4.56 -10.09 5.54
C ILE A 121 -5.89 -10.42 4.86
N LYS A 122 -6.96 -9.67 5.18
CA LYS A 122 -8.29 -9.85 4.57
C LYS A 122 -8.29 -9.54 3.07
N LEU A 123 -7.51 -8.54 2.63
CA LEU A 123 -7.36 -8.19 1.22
C LEU A 123 -6.89 -9.39 0.38
N PHE A 124 -6.06 -10.26 0.97
CA PHE A 124 -5.56 -11.49 0.34
C PHE A 124 -6.40 -12.74 0.64
N GLY A 125 -7.56 -12.60 1.29
CA GLY A 125 -8.46 -13.72 1.59
C GLY A 125 -8.11 -14.49 2.87
N GLY A 126 -7.22 -13.97 3.71
CA GLY A 126 -6.81 -14.58 4.97
C GLY A 126 -5.41 -15.21 4.92
N VAL A 127 -4.99 -15.78 6.05
CA VAL A 127 -3.73 -16.53 6.15
C VAL A 127 -4.01 -17.99 5.74
N ALA A 128 -3.09 -18.57 4.96
CA ALA A 128 -3.14 -20.00 4.64
C ALA A 128 -3.19 -20.82 5.94
N LYS A 129 -4.07 -21.80 6.01
CA LYS A 129 -4.07 -22.77 7.11
C LYS A 129 -2.84 -23.66 6.95
N ALA A 130 -2.14 -23.90 8.07
CA ALA A 130 -1.01 -24.82 8.13
C ALA A 130 -1.46 -26.28 7.90
#